data_AF-A0A3M1LKB0-F1
#
_entry.id   AF-A0A3M1LKB0-F1
#
_cell.length_a   1.000
_cell.length_b   1.000
_cell.length_c   1.000
_cell.angle_alpha   90.00
_cell.angle_beta   90.00
_cell.angle_gamma   90.00
#
_symmetry.space_group_name_H-M   'P 1'
#
loop_
_entity.id
_entity.type
_entity.pdbx_description
1 polymer ?
#
loop_
_entity_poly.entity_id
_entity_poly.type
_entity_poly.pdbx_seq_one_letter_code
_entity_poly.pdbx_strand_id
1 'polypeptide(L)'
;MKVLKFGGSSVATPERIQNIIEILKSYYQRGDRFAVVFSAFGGVTDALIEMSRRASKGEECYQSLFHEFSERHQEAVRKLIKPPLQKSILAELQANHEVLKNLLYGIYLVREASPRTMDYVLSFGERNSAFIIAHAVQQAGIQAGYLDARKIIKTDKSFGSAKVNFELTNEKIRQYFEEHPEV
;
A
#
# COMPACT_ATOMS: atom_id res chain seq x y z
N MET A 1 5.70 -19.64 -11.10
CA MET A 1 5.76 -18.69 -9.96
C MET A 1 4.44 -18.74 -9.23
N LYS A 2 4.44 -18.84 -7.90
CA LYS A 2 3.21 -18.78 -7.09
C LYS A 2 2.79 -17.31 -6.87
N VAL A 3 1.50 -17.05 -6.71
CA VAL A 3 1.00 -15.72 -6.32
C VAL A 3 0.18 -15.88 -5.05
N LEU A 4 0.60 -15.23 -3.97
CA LEU A 4 -0.03 -15.27 -2.67
C LEU A 4 -0.75 -13.96 -2.41
N LYS A 5 -2.02 -14.00 -2.01
CA LYS A 5 -2.80 -12.79 -1.72
C LYS A 5 -3.29 -12.78 -0.29
N PHE A 6 -3.07 -11.67 0.41
CA PHE A 6 -3.54 -11.44 1.77
C PHE A 6 -4.53 -10.27 1.81
N GLY A 7 -5.71 -10.50 2.39
CA GLY A 7 -6.75 -9.48 2.51
C GLY A 7 -6.56 -8.56 3.72
N GLY A 8 -7.38 -7.51 3.80
CA GLY A 8 -7.23 -6.48 4.84
C GLY A 8 -7.34 -7.00 6.28
N SER A 9 -8.17 -8.03 6.52
CA SER A 9 -8.25 -8.70 7.82
C SER A 9 -6.98 -9.48 8.16
N SER A 10 -6.29 -10.05 7.17
CA SER A 10 -5.02 -10.74 7.33
C SER A 10 -3.89 -9.78 7.66
N VAL A 11 -3.94 -8.54 7.19
CA VAL A 11 -2.92 -7.51 7.43
C VAL A 11 -3.38 -6.43 8.41
N ALA A 12 -4.40 -6.69 9.23
CA ALA A 12 -5.02 -5.66 10.06
C ALA A 12 -4.13 -5.14 11.20
N THR A 13 -3.24 -6.00 11.72
CA THR A 13 -2.37 -5.70 12.87
C THR A 13 -0.93 -6.18 12.63
N PRO A 14 0.07 -5.59 13.30
CA PRO A 14 1.47 -6.01 13.22
C PRO A 14 1.68 -7.50 13.54
N GLU A 15 0.97 -8.04 14.52
CA GLU A 15 1.09 -9.44 14.94
C GLU A 15 0.63 -10.38 13.81
N ARG A 16 -0.44 -10.03 13.10
CA ARG A 16 -0.89 -10.80 11.93
C ARG A 16 0.10 -10.71 10.78
N ILE A 17 0.73 -9.56 10.59
CA ILE A 17 1.78 -9.38 9.58
C ILE A 17 3.00 -10.24 9.92
N GLN A 18 3.40 -10.33 11.18
CA GLN A 18 4.46 -11.24 11.62
C GLN A 18 4.12 -12.71 11.29
N ASN A 19 2.88 -13.15 11.52
CA ASN A 19 2.44 -14.49 11.12
C ASN A 19 2.53 -14.70 9.59
N ILE A 20 2.18 -13.68 8.80
CA ILE A 20 2.35 -13.74 7.34
C ILE A 20 3.83 -13.89 6.98
N ILE A 21 4.72 -13.15 7.62
CA ILE A 21 6.17 -13.25 7.39
C ILE A 21 6.65 -14.69 7.64
N GLU A 22 6.19 -15.34 8.71
CA GLU A 22 6.55 -16.76 8.97
C GLU A 22 6.02 -17.71 7.89
N ILE A 23 4.81 -17.47 7.38
CA ILE A 23 4.28 -18.21 6.21
C ILE A 23 5.23 -18.00 5.02
N LEU A 24 5.58 -16.77 4.67
CA LEU A 24 6.44 -16.46 3.53
C LEU A 24 7.86 -17.05 3.70
N LYS A 25 8.41 -17.05 4.92
CA LYS A 25 9.69 -17.71 5.22
C LYS A 25 9.66 -19.19 4.89
N SER A 26 8.56 -19.88 5.21
CA SER A 26 8.42 -21.31 4.88
C SER A 26 8.45 -21.58 3.38
N TYR A 27 7.84 -20.71 2.56
CA TYR A 27 7.94 -20.81 1.09
C TYR A 27 9.37 -20.54 0.63
N TYR A 28 9.99 -19.48 1.14
CA TYR A 28 11.35 -19.09 0.77
C TYR A 28 12.38 -20.19 1.10
N GLN A 29 12.29 -20.79 2.30
CA GLN A 29 13.18 -21.87 2.73
C GLN A 29 13.03 -23.16 1.90
N ARG A 30 11.88 -23.39 1.27
CA ARG A 30 11.69 -24.49 0.31
C ARG A 30 12.23 -24.18 -1.09
N GLY A 31 12.74 -22.97 -1.33
CA GLY A 31 13.16 -22.51 -2.65
C GLY A 31 12.00 -22.15 -3.58
N ASP A 32 10.80 -21.94 -3.04
CA ASP A 32 9.66 -21.50 -3.85
C ASP A 32 9.87 -20.06 -4.36
N ARG A 33 9.63 -19.81 -5.65
CA ARG A 33 9.50 -18.45 -6.20
C ARG A 33 8.05 -17.98 -6.15
N PHE A 34 7.80 -16.84 -5.50
CA PHE A 34 6.46 -16.31 -5.31
C PHE A 34 6.40 -14.78 -5.37
N ALA A 35 5.27 -14.27 -5.85
CA ALA A 35 4.88 -12.87 -5.68
C ALA A 35 3.80 -12.75 -4.60
N VAL A 36 3.76 -11.63 -3.89
CA VAL A 36 2.77 -11.40 -2.83
C VAL A 36 1.98 -10.12 -3.10
N VAL A 37 0.66 -10.20 -2.95
CA VAL A 37 -0.27 -9.09 -3.13
C VAL A 37 -0.98 -8.81 -1.81
N PHE A 38 -0.93 -7.56 -1.36
CA PHE A 38 -1.56 -7.11 -0.12
C PHE A 38 -2.68 -6.13 -0.40
N SER A 39 -3.80 -6.28 0.31
CA SER A 39 -4.78 -5.21 0.45
C SER A 39 -4.27 -4.14 1.45
N ALA A 40 -4.97 -3.01 1.56
CA ALA A 40 -4.78 -2.07 2.66
C ALA A 40 -4.98 -2.74 4.04
N PHE A 41 -4.46 -2.14 5.12
CA PHE A 41 -4.76 -2.61 6.48
C PHE A 41 -6.27 -2.54 6.75
N GLY A 42 -6.81 -3.47 7.54
CA GLY A 42 -8.26 -3.57 7.78
C GLY A 42 -8.89 -2.24 8.22
N GLY A 43 -9.93 -1.78 7.52
CA GLY A 43 -10.63 -0.51 7.77
C GLY A 43 -9.95 0.75 7.20
N VAL A 44 -8.76 0.63 6.59
CA VAL A 44 -8.05 1.79 6.00
C VAL A 44 -8.77 2.33 4.77
N THR A 45 -9.29 1.45 3.90
CA THR A 45 -10.05 1.89 2.72
C THR A 45 -11.29 2.68 3.12
N ASP A 46 -12.04 2.21 4.14
CA ASP A 46 -13.22 2.93 4.65
C ASP A 46 -12.84 4.27 5.27
N ALA A 47 -11.73 4.33 6.01
CA ALA A 47 -11.20 5.59 6.55
C ALA A 47 -10.83 6.59 5.44
N LEU A 48 -10.19 6.14 4.37
CA LEU A 48 -9.86 6.97 3.20
C LEU A 48 -11.12 7.51 2.51
N ILE A 49 -12.16 6.68 2.38
CA ILE A 49 -13.47 7.11 1.86
C ILE A 49 -14.07 8.19 2.77
N GLU A 50 -14.08 7.93 4.07
CA GLU A 50 -14.70 8.83 5.03
C GLU A 50 -13.99 10.18 5.10
N MET A 51 -12.65 10.20 5.21
CA MET A 51 -11.90 11.47 5.25
C MET A 51 -12.09 12.27 3.95
N SER A 52 -12.17 11.60 2.79
CA SER A 52 -12.45 12.27 1.51
C SER A 52 -13.85 12.87 1.48
N ARG A 53 -14.85 12.15 2.01
CA ARG A 53 -16.23 12.62 2.11
C ARG A 53 -16.37 13.81 3.06
N ARG A 54 -15.68 13.78 4.20
CA ARG A 54 -15.66 14.90 5.16
C ARG A 54 -14.99 16.12 4.56
N ALA A 55 -13.85 15.92 3.90
CA ALA A 55 -13.16 16.98 3.17
C ALA A 55 -14.06 17.61 2.10
N SER A 56 -14.73 16.81 1.25
CA SER A 56 -15.57 17.36 0.17
C SER A 56 -16.80 18.11 0.68
N LYS A 57 -17.31 17.77 1.86
CA LYS A 57 -18.36 18.54 2.55
C LYS A 57 -17.84 19.79 3.25
N GLY A 58 -16.53 19.97 3.30
CA GLY A 58 -15.89 21.08 3.98
C GLY A 58 -15.88 21.00 5.49
N GLU A 59 -15.91 19.78 6.02
CA GLU A 59 -15.85 19.52 7.46
C GLU A 59 -14.38 19.35 7.88
N GLU A 60 -13.86 20.22 8.74
CA GLU A 60 -12.43 20.20 9.14
C GLU A 60 -12.02 18.91 9.89
N CYS A 61 -12.99 18.14 10.40
CA CYS A 61 -12.75 16.88 11.08
C CYS A 61 -12.08 15.80 10.22
N TYR A 62 -11.98 15.98 8.88
CA TYR A 62 -11.15 15.08 8.06
C TYR A 62 -9.68 15.06 8.51
N GLN A 63 -9.19 16.16 9.12
CA GLN A 63 -7.80 16.27 9.56
C GLN A 63 -7.47 15.31 10.71
N SER A 64 -8.41 15.09 11.64
CA SER A 64 -8.22 14.12 12.71
C SER A 64 -8.22 12.69 12.17
N LEU A 65 -9.11 12.39 11.21
CA LEU A 65 -9.13 11.09 10.52
C LEU A 65 -7.81 10.82 9.77
N PHE A 66 -7.25 11.85 9.13
CA PHE A 66 -5.92 11.75 8.51
C PHE A 66 -4.82 11.51 9.54
N HIS A 67 -4.86 12.17 10.70
CA HIS A 67 -3.88 11.96 11.77
C HIS A 67 -3.93 10.50 12.29
N GLU A 68 -5.13 9.97 12.55
CA GLU A 68 -5.32 8.56 12.94
C GLU A 68 -4.81 7.59 11.88
N PHE A 69 -5.12 7.85 10.60
CA PHE A 69 -4.56 7.09 9.48
C PHE A 69 -3.03 7.11 9.49
N SER A 70 -2.42 8.28 9.68
CA SER A 70 -0.97 8.43 9.64
C SER A 70 -0.31 7.69 10.81
N GLU A 71 -0.78 7.92 12.04
CA GLU A 71 -0.24 7.27 13.23
C GLU A 71 -0.37 5.75 13.15
N ARG A 72 -1.48 5.22 12.64
CA ARG A 72 -1.66 3.78 12.48
C ARG A 72 -0.57 3.14 11.62
N HIS A 73 -0.18 3.78 10.52
CA HIS A 73 0.88 3.25 9.65
C HIS A 73 2.28 3.47 10.25
N GLN A 74 2.52 4.61 10.89
CA GLN A 74 3.79 4.86 11.60
C GLN A 74 4.00 3.85 12.73
N GLU A 75 2.95 3.52 13.48
CA GLU A 75 3.00 2.53 14.54
C GLU A 75 3.27 1.12 14.00
N ALA A 76 2.69 0.78 12.84
CA ALA A 76 3.02 -0.46 12.15
C ALA A 76 4.53 -0.53 11.80
N VAL A 77 5.11 0.58 11.29
CA VAL A 77 6.56 0.66 11.05
C VAL A 77 7.35 0.50 12.35
N ARG A 78 6.98 1.21 13.41
CA ARG A 78 7.66 1.14 14.72
C ARG A 78 7.68 -0.28 15.29
N LYS A 79 6.59 -1.03 15.12
CA LYS A 79 6.44 -2.40 15.63
C LYS A 79 7.08 -3.47 14.74
N LEU A 80 7.12 -3.27 13.42
CA LEU A 80 7.58 -4.29 12.47
C LEU A 80 9.04 -4.13 12.06
N ILE A 81 9.55 -2.90 12.07
CA ILE A 81 10.86 -2.55 11.52
C ILE A 81 11.77 -2.04 12.64
N LYS A 82 12.97 -2.61 12.72
CA LYS A 82 13.99 -2.29 13.73
C LYS A 82 14.95 -1.21 13.21
N PRO A 83 15.59 -0.43 14.10
CA PRO A 83 16.72 0.42 13.72
C PRO A 83 17.86 -0.38 13.08
N PRO A 84 18.65 0.21 12.15
CA PRO A 84 18.60 1.60 11.71
C PRO A 84 17.60 1.90 10.58
N LEU A 85 17.04 0.88 9.91
CA LEU A 85 16.15 1.03 8.74
C LEU A 85 14.87 1.81 9.05
N GLN A 86 14.40 1.72 10.30
CA GLN A 86 13.17 2.36 10.74
C GLN A 86 13.10 3.86 10.41
N LYS A 87 14.22 4.60 10.56
CA LYS A 87 14.23 6.06 10.34
C LYS A 87 13.98 6.43 8.88
N SER A 88 14.64 5.77 7.94
CA SER A 88 14.46 6.07 6.50
C SER A 88 13.08 5.67 6.02
N ILE A 89 12.57 4.52 6.47
CA ILE A 89 11.23 4.03 6.09
C ILE A 89 10.13 4.93 6.64
N LEU A 90 10.26 5.42 7.88
CA LEU A 90 9.34 6.43 8.42
C LEU A 90 9.35 7.72 7.61
N ALA A 91 10.52 8.19 7.17
CA ALA A 91 10.63 9.40 6.36
C ALA A 91 9.96 9.24 4.98
N GLU A 92 10.15 8.11 4.30
CA GLU A 92 9.50 7.83 3.02
C GLU A 92 7.97 7.66 3.18
N LEU A 93 7.52 6.97 4.23
CA LEU A 93 6.11 6.86 4.56
C LEU A 93 5.48 8.24 4.82
N GLN A 94 6.17 9.09 5.58
CA GLN A 94 5.71 10.44 5.88
C GLN A 94 5.63 11.30 4.61
N ALA A 95 6.62 11.21 3.72
CA ALA A 95 6.57 11.89 2.43
C ALA A 95 5.34 11.44 1.61
N ASN A 96 5.01 10.14 1.63
CA ASN A 96 3.80 9.64 0.99
C ASN A 96 2.52 10.18 1.67
N HIS A 97 2.50 10.26 2.99
CA HIS A 97 1.36 10.83 3.74
C HIS A 97 1.14 12.32 3.46
N GLU A 98 2.21 13.10 3.28
CA GLU A 98 2.08 14.52 2.89
C GLU A 98 1.42 14.69 1.52
N VAL A 99 1.66 13.77 0.57
CA VAL A 99 0.93 13.78 -0.71
C VAL A 99 -0.57 13.57 -0.48
N LEU A 100 -0.95 12.58 0.34
CA LEU A 100 -2.36 12.34 0.68
C LEU A 100 -2.99 13.55 1.38
N LYS A 101 -2.29 14.15 2.34
CA LYS A 101 -2.74 15.35 3.05
C LYS A 101 -3.04 16.51 2.11
N ASN A 102 -2.13 16.76 1.16
CA ASN A 102 -2.31 17.82 0.15
C ASN A 102 -3.49 17.53 -0.78
N LEU A 103 -3.71 16.27 -1.17
CA LEU A 103 -4.89 15.87 -1.95
C LEU A 103 -6.19 16.12 -1.17
N LEU A 104 -6.24 15.73 0.10
CA LEU A 104 -7.41 15.95 0.96
C LEU A 104 -7.68 17.45 1.16
N TYR A 105 -6.62 18.26 1.31
CA TYR A 105 -6.77 19.71 1.39
C TYR A 105 -7.31 20.29 0.07
N GLY A 106 -6.87 19.79 -1.09
CA GLY A 106 -7.44 20.16 -2.38
C GLY A 106 -8.93 19.80 -2.49
N ILE A 107 -9.31 18.59 -2.10
CA ILE A 107 -10.72 18.15 -2.03
C ILE A 107 -11.52 19.08 -1.10
N TYR A 108 -10.94 19.45 0.05
CA TYR A 108 -11.54 20.40 0.99
C TYR A 108 -11.78 21.75 0.33
N LEU A 109 -10.79 22.36 -0.32
CA LEU A 109 -10.93 23.67 -0.93
C LEU A 109 -11.98 23.70 -2.06
N VAL A 110 -12.01 22.67 -2.90
CA VAL A 110 -12.91 22.61 -4.07
C VAL A 110 -14.31 22.08 -3.72
N ARG A 111 -14.47 21.44 -2.56
CA ARG A 111 -15.72 20.80 -2.09
C ARG A 111 -16.20 19.65 -3.00
N GLU A 112 -15.27 19.00 -3.69
CA GLU A 112 -15.56 17.89 -4.60
C GLU A 112 -14.38 16.90 -4.63
N ALA A 113 -14.70 15.62 -4.81
CA ALA A 113 -13.73 14.58 -5.17
C ALA A 113 -14.18 13.88 -6.46
N SER A 114 -13.50 14.16 -7.57
CA SER A 114 -13.75 13.44 -8.82
C SER A 114 -13.42 11.94 -8.68
N PRO A 115 -14.00 11.04 -9.50
CA PRO A 115 -13.64 9.61 -9.47
C PRO A 115 -12.14 9.36 -9.62
N ARG A 116 -11.46 10.14 -10.46
CA ARG A 116 -10.00 10.09 -10.63
C ARG A 116 -9.26 10.43 -9.34
N THR A 117 -9.69 11.49 -8.67
CA THR A 117 -9.10 11.93 -7.39
C THR A 117 -9.34 10.88 -6.32
N MET A 118 -10.55 10.31 -6.28
CA MET A 118 -10.93 9.28 -5.33
C MET A 118 -10.07 8.02 -5.49
N ASP A 119 -9.91 7.50 -6.70
CA ASP A 119 -9.01 6.37 -6.97
C ASP A 119 -7.58 6.63 -6.48
N TYR A 120 -7.09 7.86 -6.65
CA TYR A 120 -5.76 8.22 -6.17
C TYR A 120 -5.68 8.21 -4.64
N VAL A 121 -6.68 8.78 -3.94
CA VAL A 121 -6.76 8.73 -2.47
C VAL A 121 -6.86 7.29 -1.96
N LEU A 122 -7.72 6.47 -2.55
CA LEU A 122 -7.89 5.07 -2.15
C LEU A 122 -6.60 4.27 -2.31
N SER A 123 -5.81 4.56 -3.35
CA SER A 123 -4.54 3.86 -3.60
C SER A 123 -3.53 3.93 -2.44
N PHE A 124 -3.62 4.94 -1.57
CA PHE A 124 -2.68 5.09 -0.46
C PHE A 124 -2.78 3.96 0.56
N GLY A 125 -3.94 3.28 0.66
CA GLY A 125 -4.11 2.14 1.55
C GLY A 125 -3.15 1.00 1.21
N GLU A 126 -3.27 0.44 0.01
CA GLU A 126 -2.41 -0.64 -0.49
C GLU A 126 -0.96 -0.21 -0.65
N ARG A 127 -0.70 1.02 -1.10
CA ARG A 127 0.67 1.53 -1.26
C ARG A 127 1.40 1.55 0.08
N ASN A 128 0.74 2.01 1.14
CA ASN A 128 1.33 2.02 2.47
C ASN A 128 1.49 0.60 3.04
N SER A 129 0.45 -0.24 2.96
CA SER A 129 0.52 -1.59 3.53
C SER A 129 1.58 -2.44 2.83
N ALA A 130 1.61 -2.45 1.50
CA ALA A 130 2.59 -3.20 0.72
C ALA A 130 4.02 -2.68 0.94
N PHE A 131 4.20 -1.35 1.03
CA PHE A 131 5.50 -0.74 1.34
C PHE A 131 6.03 -1.20 2.70
N ILE A 132 5.22 -1.10 3.76
CA ILE A 132 5.63 -1.48 5.12
C ILE A 132 5.92 -2.97 5.20
N ILE A 133 5.01 -3.81 4.65
CA ILE A 133 5.16 -5.26 4.73
C ILE A 133 6.38 -5.73 3.92
N ALA A 134 6.64 -5.17 2.75
CA ALA A 134 7.81 -5.54 1.94
C ALA A 134 9.13 -5.32 2.71
N HIS A 135 9.27 -4.18 3.40
CA HIS A 135 10.46 -3.92 4.21
C HIS A 135 10.55 -4.83 5.44
N ALA A 136 9.40 -5.16 6.07
CA ALA A 136 9.38 -6.11 7.18
C ALA A 136 9.78 -7.54 6.73
N VAL A 137 9.32 -7.96 5.54
CA VAL A 137 9.71 -9.22 4.89
C VAL A 137 11.21 -9.24 4.58
N GLN A 138 11.73 -8.16 4.00
CA GLN A 138 13.15 -8.04 3.68
C GLN A 138 14.03 -8.10 4.95
N GLN A 139 13.65 -7.36 5.99
CA GLN A 139 14.33 -7.40 7.29
C GLN A 139 14.32 -8.80 7.91
N ALA A 140 13.29 -9.60 7.63
CA ALA A 140 13.17 -10.97 8.13
C ALA A 140 14.04 -11.99 7.37
N GLY A 141 14.89 -11.53 6.44
CA GLY A 141 15.86 -12.35 5.71
C GLY A 141 15.31 -12.97 4.43
N ILE A 142 14.13 -12.57 3.97
CA ILE A 142 13.59 -12.97 2.67
C ILE A 142 14.07 -11.95 1.64
N GLN A 143 14.69 -12.42 0.56
CA GLN A 143 15.04 -11.56 -0.55
C GLN A 143 13.76 -11.14 -1.28
N ALA A 144 13.31 -9.92 -1.02
CA ALA A 144 12.05 -9.37 -1.52
C ALA A 144 12.19 -7.86 -1.75
N GLY A 145 11.40 -7.33 -2.69
CA GLY A 145 11.35 -5.92 -3.04
C GLY A 145 9.93 -5.38 -3.04
N TYR A 146 9.77 -4.10 -2.71
CA TYR A 146 8.49 -3.41 -2.87
C TYR A 146 8.24 -3.06 -4.35
N LEU A 147 7.09 -3.48 -4.87
CA LEU A 147 6.65 -3.18 -6.23
C LEU A 147 5.36 -2.39 -6.22
N ASP A 148 5.45 -1.14 -6.67
CA ASP A 148 4.28 -0.31 -6.93
C ASP A 148 3.52 -0.85 -8.16
N ALA A 149 2.36 -1.45 -7.94
CA ALA A 149 1.52 -2.04 -8.97
C ALA A 149 1.20 -1.06 -10.11
N ARG A 150 1.17 0.27 -9.86
CA ARG A 150 0.91 1.28 -10.90
C ARG A 150 2.00 1.31 -11.97
N LYS A 151 3.20 0.81 -11.67
CA LYS A 151 4.29 0.70 -12.65
C LYS A 151 4.01 -0.38 -13.69
N ILE A 152 3.34 -1.47 -13.30
CA ILE A 152 3.18 -2.69 -14.10
C ILE A 152 1.74 -2.95 -14.56
N ILE A 153 0.73 -2.67 -13.73
CA ILE A 153 -0.69 -2.85 -14.08
C ILE A 153 -1.17 -1.59 -14.78
N LYS A 154 -1.59 -1.74 -16.04
CA LYS A 154 -2.10 -0.66 -16.88
C LYS A 154 -3.58 -0.86 -17.13
N THR A 155 -4.34 0.22 -17.00
CA THR A 155 -5.78 0.22 -17.14
C THR A 155 -6.23 1.35 -18.06
N ASP A 156 -7.50 1.33 -18.45
CA ASP A 156 -8.17 2.48 -19.03
C ASP A 156 -8.45 3.59 -17.98
N LYS A 157 -9.16 4.64 -18.40
CA LYS A 157 -9.55 5.79 -17.57
C LYS A 157 -10.95 5.67 -16.97
N SER A 158 -11.51 4.46 -16.91
CA SER A 158 -12.82 4.21 -16.28
C SER A 158 -12.68 4.16 -14.76
N PHE A 159 -12.30 5.29 -14.15
CA PHE A 159 -12.03 5.43 -12.71
C PHE A 159 -13.16 4.84 -11.84
N GLY A 160 -12.79 4.24 -10.71
CA GLY A 160 -13.66 3.46 -9.82
C GLY A 160 -13.88 2.02 -10.26
N SER A 161 -13.70 1.69 -11.55
CA SER A 161 -13.87 0.33 -12.09
C SER A 161 -13.03 0.10 -13.35
N ALA A 162 -11.78 0.56 -13.32
CA ALA A 162 -10.92 0.60 -14.49
C ALA A 162 -10.64 -0.81 -15.03
N LYS A 163 -10.69 -0.98 -16.35
CA LYS A 163 -10.43 -2.27 -17.00
C LYS A 163 -8.95 -2.42 -17.30
N VAL A 164 -8.42 -3.60 -17.00
CA VAL A 164 -7.01 -3.92 -17.23
C VAL A 164 -6.73 -4.07 -18.71
N ASN A 165 -5.68 -3.39 -19.18
CA ASN A 165 -5.02 -3.70 -20.44
C ASN A 165 -4.07 -4.88 -20.19
N PHE A 166 -4.54 -6.10 -20.44
CA PHE A 166 -3.80 -7.33 -20.14
C PHE A 166 -2.54 -7.47 -20.98
N GLU A 167 -2.55 -7.06 -22.25
CA GLU A 167 -1.39 -7.16 -23.12
C GLU A 167 -0.21 -6.35 -22.56
N LEU A 168 -0.43 -5.05 -22.35
CA LEU A 168 0.59 -4.15 -21.80
C LEU A 168 0.98 -4.51 -20.37
N THR A 169 0.01 -4.96 -19.55
CA THR A 169 0.28 -5.38 -18.18
C THR A 169 1.16 -6.62 -18.14
N ASN A 170 0.87 -7.64 -18.97
CA ASN A 170 1.65 -8.87 -19.01
C ASN A 170 3.07 -8.62 -19.53
N GLU A 171 3.23 -7.75 -20.53
CA GLU A 171 4.54 -7.29 -21.00
C GLU A 171 5.34 -6.66 -19.86
N LYS A 172 4.75 -5.70 -19.13
CA LYS A 172 5.43 -5.01 -18.02
C LYS A 172 5.74 -5.92 -16.84
N ILE A 173 4.87 -6.89 -16.55
CA ILE A 173 5.14 -7.90 -15.52
C ILE A 173 6.36 -8.74 -15.90
N ARG A 174 6.43 -9.24 -17.14
CA ARG A 174 7.58 -10.02 -17.61
C ARG A 174 8.87 -9.20 -17.55
N GLN A 175 8.84 -8.00 -18.13
CA GLN A 175 9.98 -7.08 -18.11
C GLN A 175 10.49 -6.83 -16.69
N TYR A 176 9.58 -6.56 -15.73
CA TYR A 176 9.97 -6.31 -14.35
C TYR A 176 10.71 -7.50 -13.72
N PHE A 177 10.19 -8.73 -13.87
CA PHE A 177 10.83 -9.92 -13.30
C PHE A 177 12.07 -10.40 -14.07
N GLU A 178 12.24 -10.00 -15.32
CA GLU A 178 13.49 -10.19 -16.08
C GLU A 178 14.58 -9.23 -15.61
N GLU A 179 14.23 -7.98 -15.28
CA GLU A 179 15.15 -6.97 -14.76
C GLU A 179 15.51 -7.18 -13.27
N HIS A 180 14.69 -7.94 -12.53
CA HIS A 180 14.88 -8.23 -11.09
C HIS A 180 14.85 -9.75 -10.84
N PRO A 181 15.75 -10.54 -11.45
CA PRO A 181 15.72 -12.01 -11.36
C PRO A 181 15.93 -12.53 -9.93
N GLU A 182 16.57 -11.73 -9.09
CA GLU A 182 16.90 -12.04 -7.71
C GLU A 182 15.77 -11.76 -6.72
N VAL A 183 14.69 -11.10 -7.14
CA VAL A 183 13.51 -10.78 -6.32
C VAL A 183 12.34 -11.71 -6.63
#